data_AF-A0A1S3I229-F1
#
_entry.id   AF-A0A1S3I229-F1
#
_cell.length_a   1.000
_cell.length_b   1.000
_cell.length_c   1.000
_cell.angle_alpha   90.00
_cell.angle_beta   90.00
_cell.angle_gamma   90.00
#
_symmetry.space_group_name_H-M   'P 1'
#
loop_
_entity.id
_entity.type
_entity.pdbx_description
1 polymer ?
#
loop_
_entity_poly.entity_id
_entity_poly.type
_entity_poly.pdbx_seq_one_letter_code
_entity_poly.pdbx_strand_id
1 'polypeptide(L)'
;MKISDLTHALIRASEKAARIARTIRAEEDLFSLLIEEKPEIKRHDKVIQDFKTLADVLIQETIKHDLGKQFPGLEKFVYGEEESEFTNTNGETIHVRVCDTVEETCSLLAKVLEGNAKAPQLLARVVHEDVTLPDIEKISAVTQELPLNSVGIWIDPIDSTAQYIAGIEDASPENGVYSKGVQCVTVLIGAYDRESGIPIIGALNQPFSNQDVITKRWNGRIVWGISYKSTNINSYQNPESMSQPALQSNAVDETSSTQSKKMKMSHLTQSNSNQEEPVPREKLISSTSELPDILAKFSTKFQVVHGSGSGYKSLSLLDNVVATYSCSSGSTYKWDTCCSHAILRSLGGSVLDFHKAWEVVKSCKDTGQLEVELRKTELTYHHKEVQKQLGAKQWANAGGIVAYRDIQIVLKLLQCLC
;
A
#
# COMPACT_ATOMS: atom_id res chain seq x y z
N MET A 1 4.68 -4.54 -24.92
CA MET A 1 4.05 -3.29 -24.46
C MET A 1 5.11 -2.45 -23.76
N LYS A 2 5.02 -1.11 -23.79
CA LYS A 2 5.97 -0.30 -23.02
C LYS A 2 5.64 -0.39 -21.53
N ILE A 3 6.68 -0.33 -20.70
CA ILE A 3 6.51 -0.26 -19.25
C ILE A 3 5.70 0.98 -18.86
N SER A 4 5.98 2.12 -19.49
CA SER A 4 5.27 3.37 -19.29
C SER A 4 3.76 3.25 -19.52
N ASP A 5 3.35 2.57 -20.60
CA ASP A 5 1.93 2.35 -20.90
C ASP A 5 1.24 1.53 -19.80
N LEU A 6 1.88 0.43 -19.36
CA LEU A 6 1.35 -0.39 -18.28
C LEU A 6 1.31 0.41 -16.96
N THR A 7 2.37 1.12 -16.61
CA THR A 7 2.40 1.92 -15.37
C THR A 7 1.29 2.98 -15.36
N HIS A 8 1.07 3.69 -16.47
CA HIS A 8 -0.06 4.63 -16.59
C HIS A 8 -1.41 3.93 -16.40
N ALA A 9 -1.58 2.73 -16.96
CA ALA A 9 -2.80 1.95 -16.80
C ALA A 9 -3.03 1.54 -15.34
N LEU A 10 -1.99 1.05 -14.64
CA LEU A 10 -2.10 0.66 -13.23
C LEU A 10 -2.41 1.86 -12.32
N ILE A 11 -1.80 3.02 -12.57
CA ILE A 11 -2.09 4.26 -11.83
C ILE A 11 -3.52 4.73 -12.09
N ARG A 12 -3.99 4.65 -13.34
CA ARG A 12 -5.36 5.01 -13.70
C ARG A 12 -6.36 4.08 -13.00
N ALA A 13 -6.09 2.77 -13.06
CA ALA A 13 -6.92 1.77 -12.42
C ALA A 13 -6.97 1.95 -10.89
N SER A 14 -5.84 2.27 -10.24
CA SER A 14 -5.81 2.51 -8.79
C SER A 14 -6.59 3.78 -8.39
N GLU A 15 -6.57 4.85 -9.19
CA GLU A 15 -7.40 6.04 -8.96
C GLU A 15 -8.88 5.77 -9.16
N LYS A 16 -9.24 5.01 -10.20
CA LYS A 16 -10.62 4.60 -10.42
C LYS A 16 -11.14 3.73 -9.27
N ALA A 17 -10.34 2.77 -8.80
CA ALA A 17 -10.61 1.98 -7.61
C ALA A 17 -10.83 2.85 -6.36
N ALA A 18 -9.96 3.84 -6.13
CA ALA A 18 -10.09 4.76 -5.01
C ALA A 18 -11.35 5.63 -5.10
N ARG A 19 -11.77 6.05 -6.31
CA ARG A 19 -13.05 6.73 -6.53
C ARG A 19 -14.23 5.83 -6.19
N ILE A 20 -14.22 4.58 -6.63
CA ILE A 20 -15.28 3.60 -6.29
C ILE A 20 -15.38 3.46 -4.76
N ALA A 21 -14.26 3.27 -4.06
CA ALA A 21 -14.23 3.17 -2.60
C ALA A 21 -14.79 4.43 -1.90
N ARG A 22 -14.42 5.62 -2.39
CA ARG A 22 -14.97 6.89 -1.86
C ARG A 22 -16.47 7.03 -2.13
N THR A 23 -16.93 6.71 -3.34
CA THR A 23 -18.34 6.77 -3.73
C THR A 23 -19.18 5.82 -2.88
N ILE A 24 -18.69 4.61 -2.64
CA ILE A 24 -19.38 3.63 -1.80
C ILE A 24 -19.54 4.15 -0.37
N ARG A 25 -18.48 4.71 0.23
CA ARG A 25 -18.55 5.26 1.59
C ARG A 25 -19.37 6.54 1.70
N ALA A 26 -19.47 7.33 0.63
CA ALA A 26 -20.26 8.56 0.64
C ALA A 26 -21.77 8.31 0.67
N GLU A 27 -22.21 7.08 0.40
CA GLU A 27 -23.62 6.69 0.32
C GLU A 27 -23.95 5.69 1.43
N GLU A 28 -24.57 6.15 2.52
CA GLU A 28 -24.85 5.30 3.70
C GLU A 28 -25.67 4.04 3.38
N ASP A 29 -26.71 4.20 2.55
CA ASP A 29 -27.57 3.10 2.10
C ASP A 29 -26.77 2.07 1.28
N LEU A 30 -25.78 2.52 0.51
CA LEU A 30 -24.93 1.64 -0.28
C LEU A 30 -23.93 0.92 0.62
N PHE A 31 -23.28 1.64 1.53
CA PHE A 31 -22.26 1.07 2.40
C PHE A 31 -22.80 -0.06 3.29
N SER A 32 -23.98 0.12 3.88
CA SER A 32 -24.61 -0.89 4.73
C SER A 32 -24.98 -2.19 3.99
N LEU A 33 -25.26 -2.12 2.69
CA LEU A 33 -25.63 -3.27 1.85
C LEU A 33 -24.44 -4.10 1.37
N LEU A 34 -23.24 -3.53 1.39
CA LEU A 34 -22.07 -4.15 0.77
C LEU A 34 -21.23 -4.95 1.77
N ILE A 35 -21.64 -5.03 3.04
CA ILE A 35 -20.92 -5.76 4.07
C ILE A 35 -21.48 -7.18 4.14
N GLU A 36 -20.75 -8.15 3.60
CA GLU A 36 -21.03 -9.58 3.78
C GLU A 36 -20.02 -10.18 4.75
N GLU A 37 -20.50 -10.80 5.84
CA GLU A 37 -19.62 -11.49 6.80
C GLU A 37 -19.11 -12.79 6.16
N LYS A 38 -17.79 -12.97 6.03
CA LYS A 38 -17.24 -14.29 5.66
C LYS A 38 -17.53 -15.28 6.80
N PRO A 39 -17.86 -16.54 6.50
CA PRO A 39 -18.13 -17.55 7.52
C PRO A 39 -16.93 -17.71 8.48
N GLU A 40 -17.22 -17.77 9.78
CA GLU A 40 -16.27 -17.73 10.90
C GLU A 40 -15.03 -18.65 10.72
N ILE A 41 -13.84 -18.05 10.68
CA ILE A 41 -12.59 -18.79 10.94
C ILE A 41 -12.26 -18.66 12.43
N LYS A 42 -12.62 -19.66 13.23
CA LYS A 42 -12.21 -19.74 14.64
C LYS A 42 -10.68 -19.74 14.76
N ARG A 43 -10.09 -18.61 15.15
CA ARG A 43 -8.74 -18.53 15.71
C ARG A 43 -8.85 -18.15 17.19
N HIS A 44 -8.12 -18.87 18.04
CA HIS A 44 -8.05 -18.65 19.48
C HIS A 44 -7.79 -17.16 19.82
N ASP A 45 -8.63 -16.61 20.70
CA ASP A 45 -8.52 -15.31 21.39
C ASP A 45 -8.19 -14.07 20.54
N LYS A 46 -9.00 -13.85 19.49
CA LYS A 46 -9.54 -12.55 19.04
C LYS A 46 -10.36 -12.81 17.78
N VAL A 47 -11.66 -12.56 17.83
CA VAL A 47 -12.54 -12.66 16.66
C VAL A 47 -12.11 -11.60 15.66
N ILE A 48 -11.47 -12.01 14.56
CA ILE A 48 -11.28 -11.17 13.38
C ILE A 48 -12.41 -11.58 12.43
N GLN A 49 -13.47 -10.77 12.39
CA GLN A 49 -14.48 -10.90 11.35
C GLN A 49 -13.82 -10.49 10.04
N ASP A 50 -13.69 -11.45 9.13
CA ASP A 50 -13.20 -11.22 7.77
C ASP A 50 -14.44 -10.87 6.93
N PHE A 51 -14.44 -9.71 6.30
CA PHE A 51 -15.59 -9.21 5.54
C PHE A 51 -15.24 -9.28 4.07
N LYS A 52 -16.08 -9.94 3.28
CA LYS A 52 -16.05 -9.79 1.82
C LYS A 52 -17.00 -8.65 1.52
N THR A 53 -16.53 -7.60 0.86
CA THR A 53 -17.47 -6.59 0.38
C THR A 53 -17.67 -6.72 -1.12
N LEU A 54 -18.89 -6.50 -1.61
CA LEU A 54 -19.10 -6.33 -3.04
C LEU A 54 -18.25 -5.16 -3.59
N ALA A 55 -17.83 -4.22 -2.74
CA ALA A 55 -16.85 -3.20 -3.09
C ALA A 55 -15.50 -3.80 -3.50
N ASP A 56 -14.96 -4.74 -2.72
CA ASP A 56 -13.68 -5.40 -3.02
C ASP A 56 -13.72 -6.12 -4.37
N VAL A 57 -14.76 -6.94 -4.59
CA VAL A 57 -14.94 -7.68 -5.86
C VAL A 57 -15.11 -6.71 -7.02
N LEU A 58 -15.95 -5.69 -6.86
CA LEU A 58 -16.22 -4.73 -7.94
C LEU A 58 -14.97 -3.94 -8.31
N ILE A 59 -14.17 -3.52 -7.33
CA ILE A 59 -12.89 -2.85 -7.57
C ILE A 59 -11.92 -3.77 -8.31
N GLN A 60 -11.75 -5.00 -7.84
CA GLN A 60 -10.85 -5.97 -8.48
C GLN A 60 -11.27 -6.26 -9.93
N GLU A 61 -12.56 -6.48 -10.16
CA GLU A 61 -13.08 -6.74 -11.51
C GLU A 61 -13.07 -5.50 -12.41
N THR A 62 -13.18 -4.29 -11.85
CA THR A 62 -12.98 -3.04 -12.61
C THR A 62 -11.54 -2.90 -13.08
N ILE A 63 -10.56 -3.14 -12.20
CA ILE A 63 -9.14 -3.10 -12.56
C ILE A 63 -8.85 -4.14 -13.65
N LYS A 64 -9.34 -5.37 -13.46
CA LYS A 64 -9.15 -6.47 -14.42
C LYS A 64 -9.78 -6.16 -15.78
N HIS A 65 -11.00 -5.63 -15.80
CA HIS A 65 -11.70 -5.23 -17.02
C HIS A 65 -10.91 -4.15 -17.78
N ASP A 66 -10.52 -3.07 -17.11
CA ASP A 66 -9.84 -1.93 -17.75
C ASP A 66 -8.46 -2.34 -18.30
N LEU A 67 -7.73 -3.17 -17.55
CA LEU A 67 -6.45 -3.71 -18.01
C LEU A 67 -6.60 -4.69 -19.18
N GLY A 68 -7.61 -5.57 -19.15
CA GLY A 68 -7.90 -6.49 -20.26
C GLY A 68 -8.33 -5.76 -21.53
N LYS A 69 -9.10 -4.67 -21.39
CA LYS A 69 -9.51 -3.80 -22.50
C LYS A 69 -8.32 -3.09 -23.14
N GLN A 70 -7.38 -2.59 -22.33
CA GLN A 70 -6.20 -1.88 -22.82
C GLN A 70 -5.10 -2.83 -23.33
N PHE A 71 -4.95 -4.01 -22.71
CA PHE A 71 -3.94 -5.00 -23.04
C PHE A 71 -4.57 -6.41 -23.17
N PRO A 72 -5.19 -6.73 -24.32
CA PRO A 72 -5.91 -7.99 -24.51
C PRO A 72 -5.05 -9.22 -24.19
N GLY A 73 -5.54 -10.06 -23.28
CA GLY A 73 -4.86 -11.27 -22.79
C GLY A 73 -4.23 -11.11 -21.41
N LEU A 74 -4.01 -9.88 -20.93
CA LEU A 74 -3.45 -9.62 -19.60
C LEU A 74 -4.40 -10.05 -18.48
N GLU A 75 -5.71 -9.97 -18.70
CA GLU A 75 -6.76 -10.32 -17.74
C GLU A 75 -6.66 -11.76 -17.20
N LYS A 76 -5.98 -12.65 -17.94
CA LYS A 76 -5.71 -14.04 -17.56
C LYS A 76 -4.60 -14.18 -16.50
N PHE A 77 -3.81 -13.12 -16.33
CA PHE A 77 -2.69 -13.04 -15.41
C PHE A 77 -2.90 -11.94 -14.35
N VAL A 78 -4.14 -11.47 -14.20
CA VAL A 78 -4.56 -10.61 -13.10
C VAL A 78 -5.16 -11.48 -12.01
N TYR A 79 -4.53 -11.46 -10.85
CA TYR A 79 -4.90 -12.20 -9.66
C TYR A 79 -5.18 -11.22 -8.53
N GLY A 80 -5.93 -11.64 -7.52
CA GLY A 80 -6.16 -10.82 -6.34
C GLY A 80 -6.74 -11.63 -5.21
N GLU A 81 -7.11 -10.92 -4.14
CA GLU A 81 -7.65 -11.50 -2.91
C GLU A 81 -9.03 -12.12 -3.12
N GLU A 82 -9.87 -11.50 -3.96
CA GLU A 82 -11.30 -11.76 -3.95
C GLU A 82 -11.78 -12.68 -5.07
N GLU A 83 -12.79 -13.48 -4.74
CA GLU A 83 -13.52 -14.31 -5.71
C GLU A 83 -14.75 -13.56 -6.24
N SER A 84 -14.98 -13.66 -7.55
CA SER A 84 -16.06 -12.92 -8.23
C SER A 84 -17.48 -13.47 -8.01
N GLU A 85 -17.61 -14.63 -7.37
CA GLU A 85 -18.88 -15.35 -7.20
C GLU A 85 -19.68 -14.83 -6.00
N PHE A 86 -20.98 -14.61 -6.24
CA PHE A 86 -22.00 -14.33 -5.23
C PHE A 86 -23.20 -15.25 -5.45
N THR A 87 -23.95 -15.54 -4.39
CA THR A 87 -25.22 -16.27 -4.52
C THR A 87 -26.33 -15.39 -3.97
N ASN A 88 -27.35 -15.11 -4.78
CA ASN A 88 -28.46 -14.24 -4.37
C ASN A 88 -29.52 -15.00 -3.54
N THR A 89 -30.56 -14.32 -3.04
CA THR A 89 -31.57 -14.96 -2.18
C THR A 89 -32.41 -16.02 -2.91
N ASN A 90 -32.42 -15.98 -4.25
CA ASN A 90 -33.07 -16.98 -5.09
C ASN A 90 -32.18 -18.22 -5.35
N GLY A 91 -30.95 -18.24 -4.84
CA GLY A 91 -30.00 -19.33 -5.06
C GLY A 91 -29.30 -19.29 -6.44
N GLU A 92 -29.42 -18.20 -7.20
CA GLU A 92 -28.68 -17.99 -8.45
C GLU A 92 -27.25 -17.59 -8.12
N THR A 93 -26.28 -18.33 -8.67
CA THR A 93 -24.86 -17.93 -8.63
C THR A 93 -24.59 -16.89 -9.70
N ILE A 94 -24.08 -15.73 -9.27
CA ILE A 94 -23.77 -14.58 -10.10
C ILE A 94 -22.26 -14.36 -10.06
N HIS A 95 -21.64 -14.31 -11.23
CA HIS A 95 -20.25 -13.87 -11.38
C HIS A 95 -20.24 -12.37 -11.64
N VAL A 96 -19.84 -11.59 -10.63
CA VAL A 96 -19.71 -10.14 -10.74
C VAL A 96 -18.58 -9.81 -11.71
N ARG A 97 -18.86 -8.89 -12.65
CA ARG A 97 -17.91 -8.37 -13.62
C ARG A 97 -18.37 -6.99 -14.10
N VAL A 98 -17.45 -6.22 -14.67
CA VAL A 98 -17.80 -5.03 -15.45
C VAL A 98 -18.13 -5.47 -16.88
N CYS A 99 -19.32 -5.13 -17.37
CA CYS A 99 -19.79 -5.40 -18.74
C CYS A 99 -19.39 -4.25 -19.69
N ASP A 100 -19.63 -4.42 -20.99
CA ASP A 100 -19.25 -3.44 -22.01
C ASP A 100 -20.01 -2.10 -21.88
N THR A 101 -21.24 -2.14 -21.34
CA THR A 101 -22.10 -0.98 -21.18
C THR A 101 -22.53 -0.75 -19.73
N VAL A 102 -22.90 0.50 -19.42
CA VAL A 102 -23.41 0.89 -18.09
C VAL A 102 -24.71 0.14 -17.78
N GLU A 103 -25.57 -0.03 -18.78
CA GLU A 103 -26.88 -0.69 -18.66
C GLU A 103 -26.73 -2.17 -18.33
N GLU A 104 -25.78 -2.86 -18.94
CA GLU A 104 -25.49 -4.27 -18.66
C GLU A 104 -24.86 -4.47 -17.29
N THR A 105 -23.89 -3.62 -16.91
CA THR A 105 -23.30 -3.66 -15.57
C THR A 105 -24.36 -3.38 -14.50
N CYS A 106 -25.21 -2.38 -14.71
CA CYS A 106 -26.31 -2.06 -13.80
C CYS A 106 -27.27 -3.25 -13.65
N SER A 107 -27.62 -3.89 -14.76
CA SER A 107 -28.53 -5.05 -14.76
C SER A 107 -27.93 -6.24 -14.01
N LEU A 108 -26.62 -6.48 -14.15
CA LEU A 108 -25.91 -7.52 -13.39
C LEU A 108 -25.88 -7.20 -11.88
N LEU A 109 -25.49 -5.98 -11.52
CA LEU A 109 -25.41 -5.56 -10.11
C LEU A 109 -26.78 -5.55 -9.43
N ALA A 110 -27.86 -5.26 -10.17
CA ALA A 110 -29.22 -5.32 -9.64
C ALA A 110 -29.65 -6.74 -9.21
N LYS A 111 -29.06 -7.78 -9.81
CA LYS A 111 -29.28 -9.17 -9.37
C LYS A 111 -28.56 -9.50 -8.05
N VAL A 112 -27.45 -8.82 -7.77
CA VAL A 112 -26.66 -9.02 -6.54
C VAL A 112 -27.24 -8.19 -5.39
N LEU A 113 -27.61 -6.94 -5.66
CA LEU A 113 -28.08 -5.96 -4.68
C LEU A 113 -29.62 -5.94 -4.56
N GLU A 114 -30.22 -7.13 -4.51
CA GLU A 114 -31.67 -7.35 -4.58
C GLU A 114 -32.48 -6.31 -3.77
N GLY A 115 -33.51 -5.74 -4.41
CA GLY A 115 -34.38 -4.74 -3.78
C GLY A 115 -33.83 -3.31 -3.76
N ASN A 116 -32.59 -3.06 -4.19
CA ASN A 116 -32.05 -1.70 -4.33
C ASN A 116 -32.00 -1.24 -5.79
N ALA A 117 -32.81 -0.24 -6.13
CA ALA A 117 -32.83 0.33 -7.49
C ALA A 117 -31.67 1.33 -7.73
N LYS A 118 -31.22 2.06 -6.71
CA LYS A 118 -30.26 3.18 -6.88
C LYS A 118 -28.81 2.70 -6.86
N ALA A 119 -28.47 1.77 -5.99
CA ALA A 119 -27.11 1.28 -5.80
C ALA A 119 -26.49 0.68 -7.09
N PRO A 120 -27.17 -0.23 -7.83
CA PRO A 120 -26.65 -0.75 -9.09
C PRO A 120 -26.38 0.35 -10.13
N GLN A 121 -27.24 1.37 -10.19
CA GLN A 121 -27.12 2.47 -11.15
C GLN A 121 -25.92 3.35 -10.83
N LEU A 122 -25.72 3.68 -9.54
CA LEU A 122 -24.58 4.46 -9.10
C LEU A 122 -23.26 3.71 -9.31
N LEU A 123 -23.21 2.44 -8.87
CA LEU A 123 -22.04 1.59 -9.03
C LEU A 123 -21.68 1.38 -10.50
N ALA A 124 -22.67 1.10 -11.36
CA ALA A 124 -22.44 0.94 -12.79
C ALA A 124 -21.89 2.23 -13.43
N ARG A 125 -22.37 3.40 -13.02
CA ARG A 125 -21.82 4.67 -13.53
C ARG A 125 -20.36 4.85 -13.12
N VAL A 126 -20.04 4.72 -11.83
CA VAL A 126 -18.68 5.00 -11.33
C VAL A 126 -17.64 4.02 -11.89
N VAL A 127 -17.99 2.74 -12.13
CA VAL A 127 -17.05 1.77 -12.74
C VAL A 127 -16.84 1.99 -14.24
N HIS A 128 -17.70 2.77 -14.89
CA HIS A 128 -17.57 3.12 -16.31
C HIS A 128 -17.01 4.53 -16.52
N GLU A 129 -16.91 5.34 -15.47
CA GLU A 129 -16.32 6.67 -15.53
C GLU A 129 -14.81 6.61 -15.78
N ASP A 130 -14.34 7.44 -16.71
CA ASP A 130 -12.92 7.66 -16.91
C ASP A 130 -12.33 8.58 -15.83
N VAL A 131 -11.09 8.30 -15.46
CA VAL A 131 -10.34 9.13 -14.51
C VAL A 131 -9.21 9.87 -15.22
N THR A 132 -9.23 11.19 -15.09
CA THR A 132 -8.11 12.05 -15.50
C THR A 132 -7.04 11.99 -14.44
N LEU A 133 -5.84 11.58 -14.82
CA LEU A 133 -4.66 11.66 -13.98
C LEU A 133 -3.95 13.00 -14.21
N PRO A 134 -3.27 13.56 -13.20
CA PRO A 134 -2.30 14.62 -13.44
C PRO A 134 -1.21 14.10 -14.40
N ASP A 135 -0.60 15.00 -15.17
CA ASP A 135 0.47 14.61 -16.09
C ASP A 135 1.65 14.02 -15.30
N ILE A 136 2.09 12.81 -15.69
CA ILE A 136 3.19 12.09 -15.06
C ILE A 136 4.34 11.98 -16.05
N GLU A 137 4.86 13.14 -16.47
CA GLU A 137 5.94 13.26 -17.45
C GLU A 137 7.14 12.31 -17.16
N LYS A 138 7.44 12.06 -15.88
CA LYS A 138 8.50 11.15 -15.44
C LYS A 138 8.36 9.72 -16.00
N ILE A 139 7.14 9.24 -16.20
CA ILE A 139 6.89 7.86 -16.69
C ILE A 139 7.07 7.79 -18.20
N SER A 140 6.62 8.82 -18.94
CA SER A 140 6.67 8.86 -20.41
C SER A 140 8.07 8.70 -21.00
N ALA A 141 9.11 9.04 -20.23
CA ALA A 141 10.51 8.87 -20.61
C ALA A 141 11.00 7.40 -20.59
N VAL A 142 10.26 6.48 -19.96
CA VAL A 142 10.61 5.05 -19.87
C VAL A 142 10.19 4.33 -21.16
N THR A 143 11.18 3.92 -21.95
CA THR A 143 10.96 3.30 -23.27
C THR A 143 11.10 1.78 -23.27
N GLN A 144 11.52 1.17 -22.16
CA GLN A 144 11.72 -0.26 -22.05
C GLN A 144 10.41 -1.01 -22.29
N GLU A 145 10.52 -2.18 -22.93
CA GLU A 145 9.38 -3.04 -23.24
C GLU A 145 9.31 -4.26 -22.33
N LEU A 146 8.07 -4.67 -22.05
CA LEU A 146 7.71 -5.94 -21.43
C LEU A 146 6.91 -6.79 -22.42
N PRO A 147 7.28 -8.07 -22.60
CA PRO A 147 6.39 -9.05 -23.21
C PRO A 147 5.10 -9.16 -22.39
N LEU A 148 3.93 -9.03 -23.02
CA LEU A 148 2.65 -9.04 -22.33
C LEU A 148 2.49 -10.30 -21.46
N ASN A 149 2.85 -11.45 -22.02
CA ASN A 149 2.73 -12.75 -21.36
C ASN A 149 3.79 -12.97 -20.27
N SER A 150 4.79 -12.11 -20.10
CA SER A 150 5.75 -12.25 -18.99
C SER A 150 5.30 -11.54 -17.72
N VAL A 151 4.18 -10.81 -17.76
CA VAL A 151 3.70 -10.00 -16.63
C VAL A 151 2.53 -10.69 -15.93
N GLY A 152 2.60 -10.75 -14.61
CA GLY A 152 1.48 -11.10 -13.74
C GLY A 152 1.15 -9.92 -12.82
N ILE A 153 -0.08 -9.84 -12.34
CA ILE A 153 -0.54 -8.76 -11.47
C ILE A 153 -1.20 -9.36 -10.23
N TRP A 154 -0.87 -8.81 -9.06
CA TRP A 154 -1.56 -9.04 -7.80
C TRP A 154 -2.30 -7.77 -7.38
N ILE A 155 -3.57 -7.93 -7.00
CA ILE A 155 -4.46 -6.87 -6.55
C ILE A 155 -4.91 -7.13 -5.12
N ASP A 156 -4.74 -6.13 -4.27
CA ASP A 156 -5.50 -5.97 -3.03
C ASP A 156 -6.47 -4.79 -3.26
N PRO A 157 -7.77 -5.05 -3.42
CA PRO A 157 -8.74 -4.04 -3.82
C PRO A 157 -9.01 -3.01 -2.71
N ILE A 158 -9.05 -3.43 -1.44
CA ILE A 158 -9.21 -2.56 -0.27
C ILE A 158 -8.41 -3.17 0.90
N ASP A 159 -7.09 -2.90 0.94
CA ASP A 159 -6.25 -3.27 2.08
C ASP A 159 -6.77 -2.55 3.33
N SER A 160 -6.88 -3.30 4.42
CA SER A 160 -7.52 -2.87 5.66
C SER A 160 -9.04 -2.70 5.54
N THR A 161 -9.73 -3.67 4.92
CA THR A 161 -11.20 -3.75 4.84
C THR A 161 -11.88 -3.48 6.19
N ALA A 162 -11.32 -3.99 7.30
CA ALA A 162 -11.85 -3.71 8.64
C ALA A 162 -11.86 -2.21 9.01
N GLN A 163 -10.84 -1.45 8.61
CA GLN A 163 -10.80 0.01 8.82
C GLN A 163 -11.70 0.74 7.84
N TYR A 164 -11.81 0.24 6.60
CA TYR A 164 -12.75 0.74 5.62
C TYR A 164 -14.21 0.59 6.09
N ILE A 165 -14.53 -0.54 6.74
CA ILE A 165 -15.84 -0.81 7.33
C ILE A 165 -16.07 0.04 8.59
N ALA A 166 -15.09 0.10 9.49
CA ALA A 166 -15.20 0.87 10.74
C ALA A 166 -15.40 2.37 10.47
N GLY A 167 -14.81 2.89 9.39
CA GLY A 167 -15.15 4.22 8.89
C GLY A 167 -14.78 5.38 9.80
N ILE A 168 -13.79 5.21 10.67
CA ILE A 168 -13.33 6.27 11.59
C ILE A 168 -12.59 7.33 10.76
N GLU A 169 -13.17 8.52 10.67
CA GLU A 169 -12.66 9.63 9.84
C GLU A 169 -11.75 10.60 10.61
N ASP A 170 -12.00 10.75 11.91
CA ASP A 170 -11.35 11.70 12.82
C ASP A 170 -10.18 11.10 13.60
N ALA A 171 -9.68 9.93 13.17
CA ALA A 171 -8.48 9.34 13.75
C ALA A 171 -7.30 10.32 13.65
N SER A 172 -6.44 10.30 14.66
CA SER A 172 -5.20 11.10 14.70
C SER A 172 -4.00 10.16 14.77
N PRO A 173 -2.87 10.51 14.12
CA PRO A 173 -1.70 9.65 14.12
C PRO A 173 -0.95 9.76 15.45
N GLU A 174 -0.54 8.62 15.98
CA GLU A 174 0.35 8.54 17.14
C GLU A 174 1.78 8.32 16.66
N ASN A 175 2.71 9.16 17.09
CA ASN A 175 4.09 9.13 16.60
C ASN A 175 4.20 9.22 15.05
N GLY A 176 3.23 9.88 14.40
CA GLY A 176 3.17 10.03 12.95
C GLY A 176 2.54 8.85 12.20
N VAL A 177 2.04 7.83 12.90
CA VAL A 177 1.42 6.64 12.31
C VAL A 177 -0.04 6.52 12.75
N TYR A 178 -0.95 6.28 11.80
CA TYR A 178 -2.33 5.93 12.09
C TYR A 178 -2.42 4.45 12.52
N SER A 179 -2.91 4.20 13.73
CA SER A 179 -3.19 2.84 14.22
C SER A 179 -4.57 2.34 13.75
N LYS A 180 -5.45 3.25 13.35
CA LYS A 180 -6.84 3.02 12.92
C LYS A 180 -7.32 4.18 12.04
N GLY A 181 -8.50 4.01 11.45
CA GLY A 181 -9.17 5.00 10.62
C GLY A 181 -9.03 4.74 9.14
N VAL A 182 -9.85 5.44 8.35
CA VAL A 182 -9.90 5.31 6.90
C VAL A 182 -8.57 5.68 6.22
N GLN A 183 -7.71 6.44 6.92
CA GLN A 183 -6.35 6.75 6.51
C GLN A 183 -5.48 5.48 6.34
N CYS A 184 -5.82 4.38 7.03
CA CYS A 184 -5.12 3.10 6.90
C CYS A 184 -5.53 2.29 5.67
N VAL A 185 -6.55 2.74 4.92
CA VAL A 185 -7.08 2.02 3.75
C VAL A 185 -6.23 2.31 2.53
N THR A 186 -5.82 1.28 1.80
CA THR A 186 -5.09 1.42 0.54
C THR A 186 -5.62 0.47 -0.54
N VAL A 187 -5.45 0.85 -1.81
CA VAL A 187 -5.59 -0.02 -2.98
C VAL A 187 -4.19 -0.38 -3.44
N LEU A 188 -3.89 -1.67 -3.60
CA LEU A 188 -2.56 -2.15 -3.99
C LEU A 188 -2.63 -2.88 -5.33
N ILE A 189 -1.86 -2.39 -6.30
CA ILE A 189 -1.71 -3.06 -7.59
C ILE A 189 -0.22 -3.28 -7.86
N GLY A 190 0.22 -4.55 -7.81
CA GLY A 190 1.61 -4.94 -8.04
C GLY A 190 1.75 -5.79 -9.29
N ALA A 191 2.57 -5.34 -10.25
CA ALA A 191 2.95 -6.15 -11.41
C ALA A 191 4.32 -6.79 -11.17
N TYR A 192 4.46 -8.06 -11.54
CA TYR A 192 5.68 -8.85 -11.37
C TYR A 192 6.04 -9.62 -12.64
N ASP A 193 7.32 -9.99 -12.76
CA ASP A 193 7.81 -10.85 -13.82
C ASP A 193 7.48 -12.31 -13.50
N ARG A 194 6.74 -12.99 -14.38
CA ARG A 194 6.22 -14.35 -14.13
C ARG A 194 7.29 -15.43 -14.13
N GLU A 195 8.42 -15.18 -14.77
CA GLU A 195 9.51 -16.14 -14.85
C GLU A 195 10.33 -16.11 -13.55
N SER A 196 10.85 -14.93 -13.19
CA SER A 196 11.69 -14.70 -12.03
C SER A 196 10.92 -14.50 -10.72
N GLY A 197 9.65 -14.08 -10.80
CA GLY A 197 8.81 -13.75 -9.65
C GLY A 197 9.10 -12.39 -9.03
N ILE A 198 10.01 -11.60 -9.63
CA ILE A 198 10.46 -10.31 -9.11
C ILE A 198 9.40 -9.23 -9.40
N PRO A 199 9.03 -8.38 -8.43
CA PRO A 199 8.07 -7.31 -8.66
C PRO A 199 8.71 -6.17 -9.48
N ILE A 200 7.95 -5.67 -10.46
CA ILE A 200 8.39 -4.72 -11.50
C ILE A 200 7.78 -3.34 -11.27
N ILE A 201 6.45 -3.26 -11.11
CA ILE A 201 5.70 -2.00 -11.02
C ILE A 201 4.78 -2.08 -9.80
N GLY A 202 4.72 -1.02 -9.01
CA GLY A 202 3.73 -0.87 -7.95
C GLY A 202 2.95 0.42 -8.14
N ALA A 203 1.63 0.35 -7.98
CA ALA A 203 0.73 1.49 -7.89
C ALA A 203 -0.11 1.35 -6.62
N LEU A 204 0.24 2.15 -5.60
CA LEU A 204 -0.45 2.24 -4.32
C LEU A 204 -1.32 3.49 -4.33
N ASN A 205 -2.61 3.35 -4.03
CA ASN A 205 -3.50 4.49 -3.82
C ASN A 205 -4.03 4.48 -2.39
N GLN A 206 -3.92 5.59 -1.68
CA GLN A 206 -4.56 5.82 -0.38
C GLN A 206 -5.83 6.65 -0.64
N PRO A 207 -7.04 6.05 -0.67
CA PRO A 207 -8.24 6.75 -1.11
C PRO A 207 -8.65 7.91 -0.19
N PHE A 208 -8.35 7.78 1.11
CA PHE A 208 -8.72 8.70 2.19
C PHE A 208 -7.46 9.35 2.79
N SER A 209 -6.70 10.08 1.96
CA SER A 209 -5.43 10.68 2.39
C SER A 209 -5.64 12.01 3.09
N ASN A 210 -6.42 12.92 2.48
CA ASN A 210 -6.70 14.25 3.03
C ASN A 210 -8.19 14.56 2.89
N GLN A 211 -8.82 15.05 3.95
CA GLN A 211 -10.20 15.52 3.90
C GLN A 211 -10.23 17.05 3.78
N ASP A 212 -10.94 17.56 2.78
CA ASP A 212 -11.17 19.00 2.64
C ASP A 212 -12.01 19.50 3.82
N VAL A 213 -11.51 20.53 4.51
CA VAL A 213 -12.07 20.99 5.79
C VAL A 213 -13.49 21.53 5.62
N ILE A 214 -13.79 22.13 4.45
CA ILE A 214 -15.06 22.82 4.17
C ILE A 214 -16.08 21.84 3.59
N THR A 215 -15.72 21.18 2.50
CA THR A 215 -16.61 20.29 1.73
C THR A 215 -16.73 18.89 2.32
N LYS A 216 -15.85 18.53 3.28
CA LYS A 216 -15.71 17.19 3.86
C LYS A 216 -15.37 16.09 2.85
N ARG A 217 -15.01 16.47 1.62
CA ARG A 217 -14.64 15.51 0.57
C ARG A 217 -13.24 14.98 0.79
N TRP A 218 -13.09 13.67 0.62
CA TRP A 218 -11.81 12.99 0.66
C TRP A 218 -11.07 13.10 -0.67
N ASN A 219 -9.80 13.45 -0.59
CA ASN A 219 -8.85 13.39 -1.69
C ASN A 219 -7.88 12.23 -1.45
N GLY A 220 -7.67 11.45 -2.51
CA GLY A 220 -6.72 10.35 -2.50
C GLY A 220 -5.28 10.82 -2.72
N ARG A 221 -4.35 9.91 -2.47
CA ARG A 221 -2.93 10.07 -2.80
C ARG A 221 -2.43 8.82 -3.49
N ILE A 222 -1.66 9.00 -4.56
CA ILE A 222 -1.05 7.90 -5.32
C ILE A 222 0.45 7.89 -5.13
N VAL A 223 1.01 6.71 -4.90
CA VAL A 223 2.44 6.43 -4.85
C VAL A 223 2.73 5.31 -5.86
N TRP A 224 3.76 5.47 -6.67
CA TRP A 224 4.11 4.48 -7.69
C TRP A 224 5.63 4.31 -7.83
N GLY A 225 6.04 3.17 -8.37
CA GLY A 225 7.44 2.85 -8.63
C GLY A 225 7.60 1.81 -9.73
N ILE A 226 8.70 1.92 -10.47
CA ILE A 226 9.17 0.99 -11.49
C ILE A 226 10.59 0.56 -11.11
N SER A 227 10.80 -0.74 -10.99
CA SER A 227 12.11 -1.39 -10.82
C SER A 227 12.24 -2.48 -11.88
N TYR A 228 12.87 -2.17 -13.01
CA TYR A 228 13.08 -3.14 -14.09
C TYR A 228 14.45 -2.97 -14.74
N LYS A 229 15.25 -4.05 -14.69
CA LYS A 229 16.65 -4.03 -15.15
C LYS A 229 17.42 -2.88 -14.48
N SER A 230 17.96 -1.94 -15.25
CA SER A 230 18.66 -0.76 -14.75
C SER A 230 17.75 0.43 -14.45
N THR A 231 16.44 0.32 -14.71
CA THR A 231 15.48 1.42 -14.53
C THR A 231 14.88 1.36 -13.14
N ASN A 232 15.15 2.38 -12.33
CA ASN A 232 14.54 2.58 -11.02
C ASN A 232 13.97 4.01 -10.98
N ILE A 233 12.66 4.14 -11.15
CA ILE A 233 11.97 5.44 -11.10
C ILE A 233 10.72 5.35 -10.24
N ASN A 234 10.35 6.44 -9.57
CA ASN A 234 9.20 6.45 -8.67
C ASN A 234 8.61 7.86 -8.49
N SER A 235 7.50 7.92 -7.77
CA SER A 235 6.76 9.15 -7.50
C SER A 235 7.40 10.07 -6.46
N TYR A 236 8.36 9.59 -5.66
CA TYR A 236 9.02 10.43 -4.66
C TYR A 236 9.97 11.44 -5.34
N GLN A 237 10.13 12.61 -4.72
CA GLN A 237 11.10 13.60 -5.15
C GLN A 237 12.49 13.19 -4.66
N ASN A 238 13.54 13.44 -5.46
CA ASN A 238 14.90 13.27 -4.99
C ASN A 238 15.17 14.29 -3.88
N PRO A 239 15.78 13.89 -2.75
CA PRO A 239 16.18 14.85 -1.71
C PRO A 239 17.03 16.01 -2.24
N GLU A 240 17.82 15.76 -3.30
CA GLU A 240 18.65 16.76 -3.98
C GLU A 240 17.86 17.89 -4.69
N SER A 241 16.57 17.69 -5.00
CA SER A 241 15.75 18.77 -5.58
C SER A 241 15.15 19.71 -4.53
N MET A 242 15.26 19.39 -3.23
CA MET A 242 14.78 20.26 -2.14
C MET A 242 15.82 21.26 -1.63
N SER A 243 17.07 21.18 -2.09
CA SER A 243 18.18 22.03 -1.62
C SER A 243 18.45 23.28 -2.48
N GLN A 244 17.56 23.63 -3.42
CA GLN A 244 17.61 24.96 -4.05
C GLN A 244 16.61 25.90 -3.37
N PRO A 245 17.06 26.93 -2.64
CA PRO A 245 16.19 28.02 -2.24
C PRO A 245 15.64 28.66 -3.50
N ALA A 246 14.31 28.80 -3.58
CA ALA A 246 13.68 29.63 -4.60
C ALA A 246 14.27 31.04 -4.49
N LEU A 247 15.14 31.40 -5.44
CA LEU A 247 15.56 32.77 -5.67
C LEU A 247 14.32 33.55 -6.13
N GLN A 248 13.58 34.11 -5.17
CA GLN A 248 12.66 35.19 -5.45
C GLN A 248 13.49 36.40 -5.88
N SER A 249 13.26 36.81 -7.13
CA SER A 249 13.73 38.06 -7.71
C SER A 249 13.19 39.24 -6.90
N ASN A 250 14.03 39.83 -6.05
CA ASN A 250 13.75 41.12 -5.45
C ASN A 250 14.01 42.22 -6.49
N ALA A 251 12.91 42.80 -6.99
CA ALA A 251 12.95 44.13 -7.57
C ALA A 251 13.24 45.15 -6.45
N VAL A 252 14.13 46.06 -6.77
CA VAL A 252 14.62 47.16 -5.93
C VAL A 252 13.48 48.15 -5.69
N ASP A 253 13.27 48.55 -4.45
CA ASP A 253 12.85 49.92 -4.16
C ASP A 253 13.41 50.38 -2.81
N GLU A 254 14.20 51.45 -2.89
CA GLU A 254 14.76 52.17 -1.76
C GLU A 254 13.67 53.03 -1.10
N THR A 255 13.57 53.00 0.23
CA THR A 255 13.55 54.23 1.04
C THR A 255 13.62 53.93 2.55
N SER A 256 14.65 54.54 3.15
CA SER A 256 14.83 54.97 4.55
C SER A 256 13.81 54.57 5.63
N SER A 257 14.29 54.00 6.75
CA SER A 257 14.71 54.81 7.92
C SER A 257 15.09 53.94 9.13
N THR A 258 16.18 54.40 9.75
CA THR A 258 16.78 54.03 11.04
C THR A 258 15.81 53.88 12.21
N GLN A 259 16.01 52.86 13.05
CA GLN A 259 16.26 53.05 14.49
C GLN A 259 16.76 51.79 15.20
N SER A 260 17.95 51.93 15.77
CA SER A 260 18.59 50.98 16.68
C SER A 260 17.91 51.01 18.06
N LYS A 261 17.63 49.84 18.65
CA LYS A 261 17.48 49.70 20.11
C LYS A 261 18.34 48.55 20.63
N LYS A 262 19.34 48.95 21.40
CA LYS A 262 20.27 48.17 22.21
C LYS A 262 19.69 48.07 23.63
N MET A 263 19.93 46.95 24.32
CA MET A 263 19.78 46.63 25.77
C MET A 263 18.97 45.33 25.94
N LYS A 264 19.31 44.37 26.81
CA LYS A 264 20.28 44.35 27.93
C LYS A 264 20.60 42.87 28.22
N MET A 265 21.87 42.57 28.46
CA MET A 265 22.32 41.31 29.05
C MET A 265 21.94 41.26 30.53
N SER A 266 21.29 40.17 30.95
CA SER A 266 21.23 39.78 32.37
C SER A 266 21.77 38.36 32.50
N HIS A 267 22.91 38.26 33.18
CA HIS A 267 23.48 37.03 33.68
C HIS A 267 22.49 36.23 34.52
N LEU A 268 22.26 34.97 34.16
CA LEU A 268 21.87 33.91 35.07
C LEU A 268 22.68 32.65 34.70
N THR A 269 23.72 32.45 35.49
CA THR A 269 24.40 31.20 35.85
C THR A 269 24.03 29.94 35.04
N GLN A 270 24.99 29.48 34.23
CA GLN A 270 25.06 28.13 33.69
C GLN A 270 25.14 27.11 34.83
N SER A 271 24.08 26.33 35.03
CA SER A 271 24.21 24.97 35.55
C SER A 271 24.38 24.04 34.34
N ASN A 272 25.62 23.61 34.11
CA ASN A 272 25.92 22.53 33.17
C ASN A 272 25.33 21.23 33.70
N SER A 273 24.12 20.90 33.27
CA SER A 273 23.67 19.52 33.14
C SER A 273 23.64 19.21 31.65
N ASN A 274 24.76 18.72 31.10
CA ASN A 274 24.75 18.02 29.83
C ASN A 274 23.98 16.70 30.05
N GLN A 275 22.66 16.77 30.06
CA GLN A 275 21.86 15.61 29.66
C GLN A 275 21.91 15.64 28.14
N GLU A 276 22.74 14.79 27.55
CA GLU A 276 22.59 14.43 26.15
C GLU A 276 21.15 13.90 26.01
N GLU A 277 20.30 14.67 25.32
CA GLU A 277 19.00 14.18 24.88
C GLU A 277 19.24 12.84 24.17
N PRO A 278 18.63 11.74 24.64
CA PRO A 278 18.88 10.44 24.05
C PRO A 278 18.52 10.48 22.57
N VAL A 279 19.46 10.09 21.70
CA VAL A 279 19.25 10.04 20.25
C VAL A 279 17.94 9.30 19.97
N PRO A 280 16.97 9.90 19.26
CA PRO A 280 15.68 9.28 19.02
C PRO A 280 15.87 7.90 18.37
N ARG A 281 15.29 6.86 18.97
CA ARG A 281 15.32 5.51 18.40
C ARG A 281 14.58 5.51 17.07
N GLU A 282 15.12 4.79 16.10
CA GLU A 282 14.44 4.54 14.82
C GLU A 282 13.11 3.82 15.07
N LYS A 283 12.09 4.17 14.28
CA LYS A 283 10.77 3.58 14.40
C LYS A 283 10.66 2.28 13.61
N LEU A 284 10.16 1.23 14.26
CA LEU A 284 9.73 -0.02 13.64
C LEU A 284 8.20 -0.04 13.66
N ILE A 285 7.56 -0.18 12.51
CA ILE A 285 6.12 -0.44 12.45
C ILE A 285 5.83 -1.94 12.47
N SER A 286 4.83 -2.36 13.23
CA SER A 286 4.33 -3.73 13.23
C SER A 286 2.82 -3.78 13.47
N SER A 287 2.23 -4.97 13.33
CA SER A 287 0.83 -5.23 13.70
C SER A 287 0.69 -5.32 15.22
N THR A 288 -0.50 -5.02 15.74
CA THR A 288 -0.84 -5.32 17.15
C THR A 288 -1.01 -6.83 17.41
N SER A 289 -1.08 -7.63 16.34
CA SER A 289 -1.15 -9.10 16.38
C SER A 289 0.23 -9.78 16.36
N GLU A 290 1.32 -9.03 16.37
CA GLU A 290 2.68 -9.58 16.43
C GLU A 290 2.94 -10.24 17.79
N LEU A 291 3.85 -11.22 17.81
CA LEU A 291 4.20 -11.95 19.02
C LEU A 291 4.84 -11.02 20.08
N PRO A 292 4.29 -10.94 21.32
CA PRO A 292 4.79 -10.02 22.34
C PRO A 292 6.29 -10.16 22.65
N ASP A 293 6.81 -11.39 22.65
CA ASP A 293 8.23 -11.66 22.90
C ASP A 293 9.14 -11.08 21.81
N ILE A 294 8.70 -11.11 20.54
CA ILE A 294 9.44 -10.52 19.42
C ILE A 294 9.41 -8.99 19.55
N LEU A 295 8.26 -8.40 19.87
CA LEU A 295 8.13 -6.96 20.08
C LEU A 295 8.98 -6.47 21.25
N ALA A 296 9.05 -7.23 22.34
CA ALA A 296 9.89 -6.92 23.49
C ALA A 296 11.37 -6.86 23.12
N LYS A 297 11.84 -7.81 22.30
CA LYS A 297 13.20 -7.81 21.77
C LYS A 297 13.49 -6.62 20.86
N PHE A 298 12.60 -6.31 19.92
CA PHE A 298 12.76 -5.13 19.05
C PHE A 298 12.75 -3.81 19.82
N SER A 299 11.96 -3.73 20.88
CA SER A 299 11.87 -2.55 21.74
C SER A 299 13.18 -2.21 22.46
N THR A 300 14.17 -3.10 22.46
CA THR A 300 15.52 -2.80 23.00
C THR A 300 16.31 -1.82 22.12
N LYS A 301 16.02 -1.74 20.81
CA LYS A 301 16.75 -0.90 19.85
C LYS A 301 15.86 0.04 19.04
N PHE A 302 14.57 -0.26 18.91
CA PHE A 302 13.62 0.49 18.12
C PHE A 302 12.51 1.10 18.98
N GLN A 303 11.91 2.18 18.50
CA GLN A 303 10.59 2.61 18.94
C GLN A 303 9.56 1.80 18.16
N VAL A 304 8.90 0.84 18.81
CA VAL A 304 7.83 0.07 18.17
C VAL A 304 6.57 0.93 18.08
N VAL A 305 6.02 1.05 16.88
CA VAL A 305 4.73 1.70 16.61
C VAL A 305 3.80 0.73 15.90
N HIS A 306 2.49 0.95 16.02
CA HIS A 306 1.48 0.05 15.47
C HIS A 306 0.64 0.73 14.40
N GLY A 307 0.41 0.01 13.30
CA GLY A 307 -0.42 0.46 12.18
C GLY A 307 -1.36 -0.64 11.69
N SER A 308 -2.57 -0.25 11.29
CA SER A 308 -3.52 -1.13 10.60
C SER A 308 -3.27 -1.10 9.08
N GLY A 309 -3.61 -2.18 8.37
CA GLY A 309 -3.41 -2.31 6.92
C GLY A 309 -1.95 -2.63 6.54
N SER A 310 -1.73 -3.69 5.75
CA SER A 310 -0.38 -4.09 5.32
C SER A 310 0.20 -3.08 4.33
N GLY A 311 -0.66 -2.56 3.45
CA GLY A 311 -0.36 -1.49 2.51
C GLY A 311 -0.06 -0.17 3.22
N TYR A 312 -0.85 0.24 4.21
CA TYR A 312 -0.56 1.48 4.97
C TYR A 312 0.72 1.39 5.81
N LYS A 313 1.03 0.23 6.40
CA LYS A 313 2.32 0.02 7.07
C LYS A 313 3.49 0.16 6.09
N SER A 314 3.33 -0.38 4.89
CA SER A 314 4.32 -0.20 3.81
C SER A 314 4.42 1.25 3.35
N LEU A 315 3.30 1.97 3.23
CA LEU A 315 3.28 3.40 2.88
C LEU A 315 4.01 4.24 3.92
N SER A 316 3.85 3.94 5.21
CA SER A 316 4.57 4.61 6.29
C SER A 316 6.10 4.47 6.16
N LEU A 317 6.58 3.30 5.69
CA LEU A 317 7.98 3.07 5.38
C LEU A 317 8.42 3.83 4.13
N LEU A 318 7.61 3.80 3.06
CA LEU A 318 7.88 4.53 1.83
C LEU A 318 7.99 6.04 2.08
N ASP A 319 7.19 6.58 2.99
CA ASP A 319 7.18 7.98 3.41
C ASP A 319 8.30 8.37 4.40
N ASN A 320 9.19 7.44 4.76
CA ASN A 320 10.22 7.63 5.80
C ASN A 320 9.65 8.01 7.19
N VAL A 321 8.37 7.71 7.46
CA VAL A 321 7.80 7.87 8.82
C VAL A 321 8.39 6.83 9.77
N VAL A 322 8.69 5.64 9.24
CA VAL A 322 9.34 4.54 9.95
C VAL A 322 10.54 4.01 9.17
N ALA A 323 11.50 3.40 9.86
CA ALA A 323 12.73 2.87 9.26
C ALA A 323 12.56 1.46 8.68
N THR A 324 11.63 0.68 9.23
CA THR A 324 11.35 -0.69 8.78
C THR A 324 9.93 -1.10 9.17
N TYR A 325 9.38 -2.04 8.40
CA TYR A 325 8.12 -2.73 8.70
C TYR A 325 8.42 -4.23 8.87
N SER A 326 8.04 -4.80 10.02
CA SER A 326 8.20 -6.24 10.28
C SER A 326 6.87 -6.90 10.67
N CYS A 327 6.68 -8.12 10.16
CA CYS A 327 5.70 -9.07 10.64
C CYS A 327 6.31 -10.48 10.62
N SER A 328 6.49 -11.12 11.78
CA SER A 328 7.08 -12.45 11.87
C SER A 328 6.11 -13.56 11.47
N SER A 329 4.81 -13.30 11.55
CA SER A 329 3.78 -14.29 11.23
C SER A 329 3.47 -14.35 9.74
N GLY A 330 2.97 -15.50 9.27
CA GLY A 330 2.49 -15.69 7.91
C GLY A 330 1.11 -15.09 7.61
N SER A 331 0.78 -13.93 8.20
CA SER A 331 -0.53 -13.29 8.09
C SER A 331 -0.66 -12.32 6.91
N THR A 332 0.40 -12.12 6.14
CA THR A 332 0.37 -11.30 4.92
C THR A 332 0.39 -12.18 3.67
N TYR A 333 -0.12 -11.67 2.56
CA TYR A 333 -0.22 -12.39 1.30
C TYR A 333 0.55 -11.70 0.15
N LYS A 334 0.55 -12.33 -1.02
CA LYS A 334 1.19 -11.77 -2.22
C LYS A 334 0.58 -10.42 -2.62
N TRP A 335 -0.73 -10.29 -2.54
CA TRP A 335 -1.44 -9.03 -2.84
C TRP A 335 -1.08 -7.89 -1.88
N ASP A 336 -0.94 -8.16 -0.58
CA ASP A 336 -0.53 -7.17 0.44
C ASP A 336 0.85 -6.53 0.19
N THR A 337 1.75 -7.24 -0.49
CA THR A 337 3.19 -6.91 -0.52
C THR A 337 3.76 -6.67 -1.90
N CYS A 338 3.17 -7.21 -2.98
CA CYS A 338 3.73 -7.11 -4.33
C CYS A 338 3.89 -5.65 -4.77
N CYS A 339 2.84 -4.85 -4.56
CA CYS A 339 2.82 -3.43 -4.89
C CYS A 339 3.91 -2.66 -4.15
N SER A 340 3.92 -2.72 -2.81
CA SER A 340 4.87 -1.96 -2.01
C SER A 340 6.31 -2.43 -2.20
N HIS A 341 6.53 -3.73 -2.43
CA HIS A 341 7.85 -4.27 -2.75
C HIS A 341 8.39 -3.69 -4.06
N ALA A 342 7.59 -3.62 -5.13
CA ALA A 342 8.02 -2.97 -6.38
C ALA A 342 8.48 -1.52 -6.15
N ILE A 343 7.72 -0.75 -5.35
CA ILE A 343 8.04 0.64 -5.03
C ILE A 343 9.32 0.72 -4.18
N LEU A 344 9.47 -0.14 -3.16
CA LEU A 344 10.69 -0.20 -2.35
C LEU A 344 11.93 -0.49 -3.17
N ARG A 345 11.86 -1.42 -4.14
CA ARG A 345 12.98 -1.73 -5.04
C ARG A 345 13.43 -0.52 -5.84
N SER A 346 12.47 0.27 -6.35
CA SER A 346 12.77 1.51 -7.06
C SER A 346 13.43 2.59 -6.19
N LEU A 347 13.43 2.41 -4.86
CA LEU A 347 14.06 3.26 -3.85
C LEU A 347 15.34 2.64 -3.27
N GLY A 348 15.81 1.50 -3.80
CA GLY A 348 16.98 0.76 -3.29
C GLY A 348 16.68 -0.20 -2.14
N GLY A 349 15.44 -0.23 -1.66
CA GLY A 349 14.93 -1.11 -0.63
C GLY A 349 14.43 -2.46 -1.15
N SER A 350 13.82 -3.26 -0.27
CA SER A 350 13.26 -4.55 -0.64
C SER A 350 12.30 -5.09 0.43
N VAL A 351 11.68 -6.24 0.16
CA VAL A 351 10.91 -7.02 1.15
C VAL A 351 11.46 -8.44 1.20
N LEU A 352 11.92 -8.85 2.39
CA LEU A 352 12.50 -10.16 2.65
C LEU A 352 11.51 -11.08 3.36
N ASP A 353 11.67 -12.38 3.16
CA ASP A 353 11.13 -13.42 4.03
C ASP A 353 11.80 -13.33 5.41
N PHE A 354 11.01 -13.05 6.44
CA PHE A 354 11.50 -12.76 7.79
C PHE A 354 12.31 -13.93 8.36
N HIS A 355 11.77 -15.14 8.33
CA HIS A 355 12.43 -16.30 8.92
C HIS A 355 13.70 -16.70 8.15
N LYS A 356 13.67 -16.65 6.81
CA LYS A 356 14.89 -16.91 6.01
C LYS A 356 15.97 -15.86 6.27
N ALA A 357 15.60 -14.58 6.33
CA ALA A 357 16.54 -13.50 6.63
C ALA A 357 17.15 -13.66 8.04
N TRP A 358 16.33 -14.06 9.02
CA TRP A 358 16.82 -14.30 10.38
C TRP A 358 17.81 -15.46 10.45
N GLU A 359 17.55 -16.57 9.75
CA GLU A 359 18.50 -17.70 9.67
C GLU A 359 19.82 -17.30 9.01
N VAL A 360 19.79 -16.42 8.00
CA VAL A 360 21.00 -15.84 7.41
C VAL A 360 21.79 -15.04 8.45
N VAL A 361 21.15 -14.11 9.18
CA VAL A 361 21.83 -13.30 10.21
C VAL A 361 22.39 -14.14 11.34
N LYS A 362 21.68 -15.20 11.74
CA LYS A 362 22.10 -16.11 12.82
C LYS A 362 23.29 -16.99 12.42
N SER A 363 23.39 -17.39 11.15
CA SER A 363 24.40 -18.33 10.66
C SER A 363 25.64 -17.69 10.06
N CYS A 364 25.53 -16.46 9.55
CA CYS A 364 26.60 -15.80 8.81
C CYS A 364 27.68 -15.25 9.76
N LYS A 365 28.91 -15.78 9.64
CA LYS A 365 30.09 -15.32 10.39
C LYS A 365 30.92 -14.27 9.64
N ASP A 366 30.71 -14.15 8.32
CA ASP A 366 31.43 -13.23 7.44
C ASP A 366 30.52 -12.05 7.06
N THR A 367 30.78 -10.90 7.65
CA THR A 367 29.99 -9.68 7.41
C THR A 367 30.08 -9.18 5.97
N GLY A 368 31.11 -9.57 5.19
CA GLY A 368 31.29 -9.17 3.80
C GLY A 368 30.32 -9.82 2.82
N GLN A 369 29.76 -11.00 3.15
CA GLN A 369 28.77 -11.71 2.30
C GLN A 369 27.34 -11.56 2.78
N LEU A 370 27.14 -11.02 3.98
CA LEU A 370 25.85 -10.98 4.66
C LEU A 370 24.76 -10.26 3.86
N GLU A 371 25.10 -9.13 3.25
CA GLU A 371 24.16 -8.38 2.39
C GLU A 371 23.71 -9.20 1.17
N VAL A 372 24.66 -9.91 0.53
CA VAL A 372 24.37 -10.74 -0.64
C VAL A 372 23.46 -11.91 -0.27
N GLU A 373 23.69 -12.56 0.86
CA GLU A 373 22.83 -13.65 1.34
C GLU A 373 21.44 -13.16 1.74
N LEU A 374 21.33 -11.97 2.37
CA LEU A 374 20.03 -11.36 2.67
C LEU A 374 19.22 -11.06 1.41
N ARG A 375 19.86 -10.58 0.34
CA ARG A 375 19.17 -10.32 -0.92
C ARG A 375 18.62 -11.59 -1.58
N LYS A 376 19.13 -12.77 -1.24
CA LYS A 376 18.57 -14.05 -1.71
C LYS A 376 17.28 -14.46 -0.98
N THR A 377 16.94 -13.79 0.12
CA THR A 377 15.71 -14.05 0.88
C THR A 377 14.56 -13.12 0.49
N GLU A 378 14.74 -12.31 -0.56
CA GLU A 378 13.68 -11.47 -1.12
C GLU A 378 12.41 -12.29 -1.46
N LEU A 379 11.25 -11.69 -1.20
CA LEU A 379 9.98 -12.30 -1.57
C LEU A 379 9.83 -12.37 -3.10
N THR A 380 9.30 -13.49 -3.57
CA THR A 380 8.84 -13.67 -4.95
C THR A 380 7.33 -13.84 -5.02
N TYR A 381 6.76 -13.58 -6.20
CA TYR A 381 5.32 -13.45 -6.42
C TYR A 381 4.75 -14.42 -7.46
N HIS A 382 5.49 -15.48 -7.79
CA HIS A 382 5.07 -16.49 -8.76
C HIS A 382 3.67 -17.01 -8.48
N HIS A 383 2.80 -16.94 -9.49
CA HIS A 383 1.55 -17.70 -9.51
C HIS A 383 1.78 -19.05 -10.21
N LYS A 384 2.38 -20.01 -9.48
CA LYS A 384 2.65 -21.39 -9.95
C LYS A 384 2.11 -22.39 -8.93
N GLU A 385 1.89 -23.63 -9.39
CA GLU A 385 1.58 -24.78 -8.52
C GLU A 385 0.33 -24.57 -7.65
N VAL A 386 -0.79 -24.19 -8.26
CA VAL A 386 -2.04 -23.88 -7.55
C VAL A 386 -2.50 -25.08 -6.71
N GLN A 387 -2.53 -24.89 -5.40
CA GLN A 387 -2.96 -25.87 -4.40
C GLN A 387 -4.37 -25.52 -3.93
N LYS A 388 -5.39 -25.89 -4.73
CA LYS A 388 -6.79 -25.53 -4.49
C LYS A 388 -7.27 -25.83 -3.06
N GLN A 389 -6.77 -26.91 -2.44
CA GLN A 389 -7.09 -27.29 -1.06
C GLN A 389 -6.67 -26.28 0.02
N LEU A 390 -5.68 -25.42 -0.25
CA LEU A 390 -5.22 -24.41 0.70
C LEU A 390 -6.02 -23.10 0.61
N GLY A 391 -6.86 -22.92 -0.41
CA GLY A 391 -7.54 -21.65 -0.67
C GLY A 391 -6.56 -20.48 -0.76
N ALA A 392 -6.89 -19.35 -0.14
CA ALA A 392 -6.02 -18.17 -0.09
C ALA A 392 -4.65 -18.42 0.56
N LYS A 393 -4.53 -19.38 1.49
CA LYS A 393 -3.29 -19.65 2.24
C LYS A 393 -2.11 -20.06 1.38
N GLN A 394 -2.34 -20.57 0.17
CA GLN A 394 -1.26 -20.89 -0.76
C GLN A 394 -0.45 -19.65 -1.18
N TRP A 395 -1.05 -18.46 -1.08
CA TRP A 395 -0.43 -17.19 -1.44
C TRP A 395 0.11 -16.42 -0.22
N ALA A 396 0.10 -17.04 0.97
CA ALA A 396 0.61 -16.41 2.18
C ALA A 396 2.14 -16.26 2.12
N ASN A 397 2.65 -15.15 2.64
CA ASN A 397 4.06 -14.99 2.98
C ASN A 397 4.33 -15.75 4.29
N ALA A 398 4.28 -17.07 4.24
CA ALA A 398 4.27 -17.96 5.40
C ALA A 398 5.44 -17.73 6.38
N GLY A 399 6.59 -17.29 5.85
CA GLY A 399 7.80 -16.98 6.62
C GLY A 399 7.79 -15.63 7.35
N GLY A 400 6.70 -14.85 7.24
CA GLY A 400 6.68 -13.46 7.65
C GLY A 400 7.46 -12.55 6.69
N ILE A 401 7.48 -11.25 6.98
CA ILE A 401 8.13 -10.23 6.17
C ILE A 401 8.99 -9.25 6.99
N VAL A 402 10.06 -8.78 6.37
CA VAL A 402 10.78 -7.54 6.76
C VAL A 402 10.90 -6.66 5.53
N ALA A 403 10.27 -5.50 5.56
CA ALA A 403 10.36 -4.49 4.51
C ALA A 403 11.27 -3.34 4.96
N TYR A 404 12.17 -2.91 4.07
CA TYR A 404 13.18 -1.90 4.37
C TYR A 404 13.48 -1.01 3.17
N ARG A 405 13.98 0.21 3.44
CA ARG A 405 14.62 1.07 2.43
C ARG A 405 16.15 0.98 2.44
N ASP A 406 16.72 0.79 3.64
CA ASP A 406 18.15 0.57 3.85
C ASP A 406 18.36 -0.81 4.52
N ILE A 407 19.18 -1.66 3.89
CA ILE A 407 19.44 -3.02 4.35
C ILE A 407 20.16 -3.05 5.71
N GLN A 408 20.86 -1.97 6.08
CA GLN A 408 21.51 -1.89 7.39
C GLN A 408 20.50 -1.95 8.55
N ILE A 409 19.28 -1.47 8.34
CA ILE A 409 18.20 -1.57 9.33
C ILE A 409 17.80 -3.02 9.59
N VAL A 410 17.81 -3.87 8.55
CA VAL A 410 17.48 -5.30 8.66
C VAL A 410 18.45 -6.00 9.60
N LEU A 411 19.75 -5.71 9.46
CA LEU A 411 20.79 -6.27 10.33
C LEU A 411 20.55 -5.89 11.79
N LYS A 412 20.37 -4.59 12.04
CA LYS A 412 20.09 -4.06 13.38
C LYS A 412 18.82 -4.67 13.99
N LEU A 413 17.78 -4.85 13.18
CA LEU A 413 16.51 -5.44 13.60
C LEU A 413 16.68 -6.91 13.98
N LEU A 414 17.22 -7.73 13.09
CA LEU A 414 17.28 -9.18 13.28
C LEU A 414 18.31 -9.58 14.33
N GLN A 415 19.36 -8.80 14.55
CA GLN A 415 20.29 -8.98 15.66
C GLN A 415 19.65 -8.80 17.03
N CYS A 416 18.50 -8.13 17.15
CA CYS A 416 17.75 -8.08 18.41
C CYS A 416 17.18 -9.44 18.81
N LEU A 417 17.11 -10.39 17.87
CA LEU A 417 16.52 -11.72 18.08
C LEU A 417 17.55 -12.79 18.43
N CYS A 418 18.82 -12.56 18.06
CA CYS A 418 19.99 -13.36 18.44
C CYS A 418 20.33 -13.14 19.91
#